data_AF-E9MWF4-F1
#
_entry.id   AF-E9MWF4-F1
#
_cell.length_a   1.000
_cell.length_b   1.000
_cell.length_c   1.000
_cell.angle_alpha   90.00
_cell.angle_beta   90.00
_cell.angle_gamma   90.00
#
_symmetry.space_group_name_H-M   'P 1'
#
loop_
_entity.id
_entity.type
_entity.pdbx_description
1 polymer ?
#
loop_
_entity_poly.entity_id
_entity_poly.type
_entity_poly.pdbx_seq_one_letter_code
_entity_poly.pdbx_strand_id
1 'polypeptide(L)'
;TSVHWHGLDVPEMADGHPRLAVPAGADYVYDFEVMNRAGTYWYHPHPHMQTGPQVYKGLAGLLIVTDDEDAAAGLPSGDQELSWVLQDRRFDAKNQLVYSTAMMDMETGFLGDRMLVSGQERPVLSLATRAYRVRVLNGSNARIYKLGWGDGTPITVLGGDGGLLERPRSQPFVTLAPAQRLDMWLDLSQRPVGATLELRSSAFGLADAGMLMGGMRMGDMMAGASRLPLGAPVPLLTVRVARKESVTSRLPDRLSTFDRTWQAAAGPPVRQIPLAFGAMQWTMAGRKFDMAALAADETVAPGSTHLWEFVNVGGLMGVQMAHPIHMHGRQFRIVSRSGGNPANTLREGLVDAGWTDTVLVLPNETVRVQITFSRHSGLFLYHCHILE
;
A
#
# COMPACT_ATOMS: atom_id res chain seq x y z
N THR A 1 -20.16 -4.12 -9.85
CA THR A 1 -18.74 -3.88 -9.57
C THR A 1 -18.30 -2.64 -10.33
N SER A 2 -17.31 -1.91 -9.84
CA SER A 2 -16.56 -0.89 -10.60
C SER A 2 -15.09 -1.27 -10.50
N VAL A 3 -14.27 -0.93 -11.50
CA VAL A 3 -12.82 -1.15 -11.47
C VAL A 3 -12.13 0.19 -11.21
N HIS A 4 -11.30 0.25 -10.17
CA HIS A 4 -10.40 1.36 -9.91
C HIS A 4 -9.00 1.02 -10.40
N TRP A 5 -8.37 1.96 -11.13
CA TRP A 5 -6.99 1.86 -11.61
C TRP A 5 -6.07 2.56 -10.62
N HIS A 6 -5.81 1.87 -9.50
CA HIS A 6 -5.11 2.42 -8.35
C HIS A 6 -3.78 3.06 -8.69
N GLY A 7 -3.72 4.37 -8.44
CA GLY A 7 -2.55 5.23 -8.66
C GLY A 7 -2.52 5.90 -10.05
N LEU A 8 -3.46 5.64 -10.94
CA LEU A 8 -3.51 6.37 -12.22
C LEU A 8 -4.20 7.74 -12.10
N ASP A 9 -3.69 8.71 -12.85
CA ASP A 9 -4.32 10.02 -13.04
C ASP A 9 -5.23 9.95 -14.28
N VAL A 10 -6.50 9.64 -14.06
CA VAL A 10 -7.49 9.40 -15.12
C VAL A 10 -8.74 10.28 -14.94
N PRO A 11 -9.54 10.49 -15.99
CA PRO A 11 -10.84 11.16 -15.86
C PRO A 11 -11.75 10.46 -14.84
N GLU A 12 -12.62 11.20 -14.16
CA GLU A 12 -13.57 10.65 -13.17
C GLU A 12 -14.35 9.43 -13.70
N MET A 13 -14.80 9.48 -14.96
CA MET A 13 -15.55 8.38 -15.58
C MET A 13 -14.71 7.11 -15.77
N ALA A 14 -13.39 7.22 -15.75
CA ALA A 14 -12.47 6.10 -15.84
C ALA A 14 -11.89 5.68 -14.47
N ASP A 15 -12.01 6.50 -13.44
CA ASP A 15 -11.34 6.32 -12.14
C ASP A 15 -11.92 5.16 -11.30
N GLY A 16 -13.16 4.74 -11.56
CA GLY A 16 -13.75 3.60 -10.84
C GLY A 16 -14.60 3.97 -9.64
N HIS A 17 -15.03 5.23 -9.54
CA HIS A 17 -15.91 5.73 -8.49
C HIS A 17 -17.11 4.77 -8.24
N PRO A 18 -17.48 4.46 -6.97
CA PRO A 18 -18.56 3.52 -6.63
C PRO A 18 -19.90 3.78 -7.32
N ARG A 19 -20.21 5.06 -7.61
CA ARG A 19 -21.40 5.49 -8.37
C ARG A 19 -21.51 4.89 -9.77
N LEU A 20 -20.38 4.46 -10.34
CA LEU A 20 -20.26 3.87 -11.68
C LEU A 20 -20.31 2.34 -11.64
N ALA A 21 -20.55 1.74 -10.48
CA ALA A 21 -20.61 0.29 -10.36
C ALA A 21 -21.76 -0.29 -11.19
N VAL A 22 -21.46 -1.28 -12.03
CA VAL A 22 -22.45 -1.98 -12.85
C VAL A 22 -22.98 -3.26 -12.18
N PRO A 23 -24.25 -3.65 -12.42
CA PRO A 23 -24.78 -4.91 -11.94
C PRO A 23 -24.16 -6.12 -12.67
N ALA A 24 -24.40 -7.32 -12.16
CA ALA A 24 -23.98 -8.54 -12.85
C ALA A 24 -24.65 -8.65 -14.23
N GLY A 25 -23.87 -9.01 -15.25
CA GLY A 25 -24.34 -9.13 -16.64
C GLY A 25 -24.40 -7.81 -17.42
N ALA A 26 -23.96 -6.70 -16.82
CA ALA A 26 -23.81 -5.41 -17.51
C ALA A 26 -22.32 -5.07 -17.71
N ASP A 27 -22.06 -4.21 -18.69
CA ASP A 27 -20.72 -3.78 -19.07
C ASP A 27 -20.50 -2.29 -18.77
N TYR A 28 -19.25 -1.93 -18.48
CA TYR A 28 -18.78 -0.55 -18.41
C TYR A 28 -17.46 -0.44 -19.18
N VAL A 29 -17.38 0.50 -20.11
CA VAL A 29 -16.17 0.71 -20.92
C VAL A 29 -15.35 1.83 -20.30
N TYR A 30 -14.09 1.50 -19.99
CA TYR A 30 -13.09 2.46 -19.53
C TYR A 30 -12.26 2.91 -20.73
N ASP A 31 -12.17 4.22 -20.93
CA ASP A 31 -11.33 4.84 -21.97
C ASP A 31 -10.54 6.00 -21.34
N PHE A 32 -9.21 5.94 -21.44
CA PHE A 32 -8.29 6.94 -20.92
C PHE A 32 -6.88 6.73 -21.48
N GLU A 33 -6.08 7.79 -21.44
CA GLU A 33 -4.66 7.75 -21.76
C GLU A 33 -3.84 7.55 -20.48
N VAL A 34 -2.83 6.68 -20.52
CA VAL A 34 -1.91 6.48 -19.40
C VAL A 34 -0.86 7.59 -19.43
N MET A 35 -1.03 8.57 -18.54
CA MET A 35 -0.11 9.72 -18.40
C MET A 35 0.87 9.58 -17.24
N ASN A 36 0.73 8.50 -16.46
CA ASN A 36 1.56 8.22 -15.30
C ASN A 36 2.97 7.78 -15.72
N ARG A 37 3.93 8.06 -14.84
CA ARG A 37 5.30 7.56 -14.96
C ARG A 37 5.34 6.04 -14.89
N ALA A 38 6.42 5.44 -15.39
CA ALA A 38 6.71 4.04 -15.16
C ALA A 38 6.67 3.68 -13.66
N GLY A 39 6.06 2.54 -13.36
CA GLY A 39 5.80 2.13 -11.99
C GLY A 39 4.91 0.92 -11.87
N THR A 40 4.74 0.48 -10.63
CA THR A 40 3.83 -0.62 -10.26
C THR A 40 2.51 -0.02 -9.80
N TYR A 41 1.51 -0.09 -10.67
CA TYR A 41 0.13 0.21 -10.39
C TYR A 41 -0.64 -1.10 -10.27
N TRP A 42 -1.92 -1.01 -9.97
CA TRP A 42 -2.78 -2.18 -9.87
C TRP A 42 -4.23 -1.78 -10.08
N TYR A 43 -5.08 -2.74 -10.37
CA TYR A 43 -6.50 -2.54 -10.49
C TYR A 43 -7.25 -3.47 -9.56
N HIS A 44 -8.34 -2.97 -8.98
CA HIS A 44 -9.20 -3.73 -8.09
C HIS A 44 -10.62 -3.15 -8.08
N PRO A 45 -11.61 -3.92 -7.59
CA PRO A 45 -12.96 -3.41 -7.46
C PRO A 45 -13.07 -2.26 -6.48
N HIS A 46 -13.93 -1.29 -6.77
CA HIS A 46 -14.26 -0.20 -5.85
C HIS A 46 -15.79 0.03 -5.65
N PRO A 47 -16.65 -1.01 -5.57
CA PRO A 47 -18.06 -0.81 -5.27
C PRO A 47 -18.28 -0.55 -3.78
N HIS A 48 -19.17 0.40 -3.48
CA HIS A 48 -19.54 0.76 -2.12
C HIS A 48 -19.97 -0.47 -1.30
N MET A 49 -19.41 -0.60 -0.09
CA MET A 49 -19.64 -1.71 0.87
C MET A 49 -19.28 -3.11 0.34
N GLN A 50 -18.67 -3.22 -0.84
CA GLN A 50 -18.39 -4.51 -1.48
C GLN A 50 -16.95 -4.63 -1.98
N THR A 51 -16.13 -3.58 -1.84
CA THR A 51 -14.69 -3.60 -2.14
C THR A 51 -13.97 -4.73 -1.42
N GLY A 52 -14.00 -4.76 -0.08
CA GLY A 52 -13.34 -5.79 0.74
C GLY A 52 -13.68 -7.23 0.32
N PRO A 53 -14.97 -7.62 0.27
CA PRO A 53 -15.38 -8.94 -0.19
C PRO A 53 -14.94 -9.31 -1.61
N GLN A 54 -14.97 -8.35 -2.55
CA GLN A 54 -14.62 -8.63 -3.96
C GLN A 54 -13.11 -8.78 -4.15
N VAL A 55 -12.31 -7.90 -3.55
CA VAL A 55 -10.84 -8.01 -3.54
C VAL A 55 -10.43 -9.32 -2.86
N TYR A 56 -11.04 -9.66 -1.73
CA TYR A 56 -10.76 -10.88 -0.99
C TYR A 56 -10.97 -12.15 -1.84
N LYS A 57 -12.04 -12.17 -2.64
CA LYS A 57 -12.38 -13.28 -3.56
C LYS A 57 -11.48 -13.39 -4.79
N GLY A 58 -10.53 -12.46 -4.97
CA GLY A 58 -9.46 -12.57 -5.97
C GLY A 58 -9.50 -11.52 -7.08
N LEU A 59 -10.41 -10.55 -7.03
CA LEU A 59 -10.42 -9.45 -7.99
C LEU A 59 -9.35 -8.40 -7.61
N ALA A 60 -8.11 -8.65 -8.00
CA ALA A 60 -7.00 -7.70 -7.93
C ALA A 60 -5.92 -8.12 -8.93
N GLY A 61 -5.35 -7.17 -9.67
CA GLY A 61 -4.28 -7.45 -10.65
C GLY A 61 -3.30 -6.30 -10.75
N LEU A 62 -2.04 -6.61 -11.06
CA LEU A 62 -1.03 -5.57 -11.30
C LEU A 62 -1.24 -4.91 -12.67
N LEU A 63 -0.89 -3.63 -12.74
CA LEU A 63 -0.76 -2.85 -13.95
C LEU A 63 0.64 -2.24 -13.95
N ILE A 64 1.51 -2.72 -14.82
CA ILE A 64 2.89 -2.21 -14.91
C ILE A 64 2.93 -1.19 -16.04
N VAL A 65 3.26 0.06 -15.70
CA VAL A 65 3.51 1.12 -16.69
C VAL A 65 5.01 1.20 -16.91
N THR A 66 5.41 1.36 -18.16
CA THR A 66 6.81 1.47 -18.60
C THR A 66 7.01 2.73 -19.41
N ASP A 67 8.19 3.33 -19.33
CA ASP A 67 8.59 4.50 -20.11
C ASP A 67 10.09 4.42 -20.46
N ASP A 68 10.56 5.38 -21.25
CA ASP A 68 11.97 5.44 -21.69
C ASP A 68 12.95 5.68 -20.53
N GLU A 69 12.52 6.35 -19.44
CA GLU A 69 13.38 6.60 -18.27
C GLU A 69 13.63 5.29 -17.51
N ASP A 70 12.59 4.48 -17.27
CA ASP A 70 12.69 3.18 -16.62
C ASP A 70 13.49 2.18 -17.46
N ALA A 71 13.28 2.17 -18.78
CA ALA A 71 14.07 1.34 -19.70
C ALA A 71 15.56 1.73 -19.71
N ALA A 72 15.86 3.03 -19.62
CA ALA A 72 17.23 3.55 -19.57
C ALA A 72 17.90 3.41 -18.19
N ALA A 73 17.16 3.10 -17.12
CA ALA A 73 17.69 2.99 -15.77
C ALA A 73 18.67 1.82 -15.58
N GLY A 74 18.71 0.85 -16.52
CA GLY A 74 19.62 -0.29 -16.44
C GLY A 74 19.26 -1.29 -15.33
N LEU A 75 17.98 -1.33 -14.92
CA LEU A 75 17.46 -2.27 -13.95
C LEU A 75 17.19 -3.64 -14.59
N PRO A 76 17.20 -4.74 -13.79
CA PRO A 76 16.80 -6.05 -14.26
C PRO A 76 15.38 -6.02 -14.86
N SER A 77 15.21 -6.64 -16.02
CA SER A 77 13.97 -6.66 -16.80
C SER A 77 13.66 -8.05 -17.34
N GLY A 78 12.48 -8.26 -17.92
CA GLY A 78 12.09 -9.54 -18.49
C GLY A 78 12.01 -10.64 -17.43
N ASP A 79 12.75 -11.73 -17.61
CA ASP A 79 12.78 -12.87 -16.66
C ASP A 79 13.50 -12.56 -15.34
N GLN A 80 14.06 -11.36 -15.20
CA GLN A 80 14.70 -10.86 -13.98
C GLN A 80 13.78 -9.90 -13.19
N GLU A 81 12.60 -9.62 -13.72
CA GLU A 81 11.58 -8.80 -13.07
C GLU A 81 10.52 -9.71 -12.45
N LEU A 82 10.40 -9.65 -11.12
CA LEU A 82 9.51 -10.50 -10.33
C LEU A 82 8.38 -9.67 -9.76
N SER A 83 7.19 -10.28 -9.64
CA SER A 83 5.99 -9.63 -9.08
C SER A 83 5.43 -10.45 -7.92
N TRP A 84 5.41 -9.84 -6.73
CA TRP A 84 4.98 -10.46 -5.47
C TRP A 84 3.78 -9.71 -4.89
N VAL A 85 2.58 -10.27 -5.06
CA VAL A 85 1.36 -9.70 -4.45
C VAL A 85 1.11 -10.38 -3.11
N LEU A 86 1.29 -9.64 -2.02
CA LEU A 86 1.13 -10.14 -0.65
C LEU A 86 -0.34 -10.08 -0.24
N GLN A 87 -0.89 -11.21 0.17
CA GLN A 87 -2.28 -11.35 0.59
C GLN A 87 -2.40 -12.28 1.77
N ASP A 88 -3.33 -12.01 2.68
CA ASP A 88 -3.74 -12.95 3.72
C ASP A 88 -5.17 -13.42 3.55
N ARG A 89 -5.41 -14.72 3.78
CA ARG A 89 -6.73 -15.36 3.65
C ARG A 89 -7.00 -16.31 4.81
N ARG A 90 -8.28 -16.62 5.04
CA ARG A 90 -8.78 -17.72 5.87
C ARG A 90 -9.45 -18.75 4.97
N PHE A 91 -9.27 -20.02 5.30
CA PHE A 91 -9.89 -21.14 4.59
C PHE A 91 -10.68 -22.01 5.56
N ASP A 92 -11.84 -22.52 5.13
CA ASP A 92 -12.57 -23.54 5.88
C ASP A 92 -11.96 -24.93 5.70
N ALA A 93 -12.54 -25.94 6.35
CA ALA A 93 -12.08 -27.33 6.26
C ALA A 93 -12.22 -27.94 4.84
N LYS A 94 -12.93 -27.27 3.92
CA LYS A 94 -13.10 -27.66 2.51
C LYS A 94 -12.24 -26.82 1.56
N ASN A 95 -11.25 -26.10 2.10
CA ASN A 95 -10.38 -25.17 1.37
C ASN A 95 -11.14 -24.07 0.62
N GLN A 96 -12.30 -23.64 1.11
CA GLN A 96 -13.03 -22.49 0.58
C GLN A 96 -12.62 -21.21 1.30
N LEU A 97 -12.57 -20.09 0.57
CA LEU A 97 -12.28 -18.77 1.14
C LEU A 97 -13.38 -18.36 2.13
N VAL A 98 -12.97 -17.96 3.33
CA VAL A 98 -13.87 -17.46 4.39
C VAL A 98 -13.61 -15.99 4.61
N TYR A 99 -14.60 -15.14 4.29
CA TYR A 99 -14.57 -13.70 4.58
C TYR A 99 -15.56 -13.38 5.68
N SER A 100 -15.12 -12.66 6.69
CA SER A 100 -15.94 -12.27 7.84
C SER A 100 -16.41 -10.83 7.67
N THR A 101 -17.69 -10.60 7.93
CA THR A 101 -18.31 -9.27 8.04
C THR A 101 -18.78 -9.01 9.46
N ALA A 102 -18.22 -9.74 10.43
CA ALA A 102 -18.47 -9.49 11.83
C ALA A 102 -18.07 -8.05 12.17
N MET A 103 -18.84 -7.40 13.03
CA MET A 103 -18.67 -5.99 13.39
C MET A 103 -17.22 -5.64 13.76
N MET A 104 -16.52 -6.51 14.49
CA MET A 104 -15.13 -6.32 14.83
C MET A 104 -14.18 -6.34 13.63
N ASP A 105 -14.36 -7.25 12.68
CA ASP A 105 -13.55 -7.24 11.44
C ASP A 105 -13.87 -5.99 10.61
N MET A 106 -15.15 -5.57 10.56
CA MET A 106 -15.57 -4.34 9.88
C MET A 106 -15.00 -3.06 10.50
N GLU A 107 -14.77 -3.05 11.81
CA GLU A 107 -14.22 -1.90 12.53
C GLU A 107 -12.69 -1.92 12.62
N THR A 108 -12.07 -3.10 12.59
CA THR A 108 -10.61 -3.25 12.84
C THR A 108 -9.81 -3.76 11.65
N GLY A 109 -10.48 -4.09 10.56
CA GLY A 109 -9.91 -4.73 9.39
C GLY A 109 -9.90 -6.25 9.48
N PHE A 110 -10.13 -6.90 8.35
CA PHE A 110 -10.10 -8.35 8.23
C PHE A 110 -8.65 -8.84 8.18
N LEU A 111 -8.33 -9.80 9.05
CA LEU A 111 -7.02 -10.48 9.06
C LEU A 111 -7.15 -11.95 8.66
N GLY A 112 -6.41 -12.36 7.64
CA GLY A 112 -6.20 -13.78 7.30
C GLY A 112 -5.20 -14.47 8.22
N ASP A 113 -5.19 -15.80 8.19
CA ASP A 113 -4.24 -16.65 8.93
C ASP A 113 -3.29 -17.46 8.03
N ARG A 114 -3.50 -17.42 6.71
CA ARG A 114 -2.63 -18.04 5.70
C ARG A 114 -2.08 -16.94 4.79
N MET A 115 -0.74 -16.84 4.72
CA MET A 115 -0.05 -15.86 3.88
C MET A 115 0.12 -16.40 2.47
N LEU A 116 -0.24 -15.60 1.49
CA LEU A 116 -0.14 -15.89 0.07
C LEU A 116 0.76 -14.84 -0.59
N VAL A 117 1.57 -15.31 -1.54
CA VAL A 117 2.34 -14.47 -2.45
C VAL A 117 1.92 -14.84 -3.86
N SER A 118 1.29 -13.89 -4.57
CA SER A 118 0.76 -14.09 -5.92
C SER A 118 -0.13 -15.34 -6.02
N GLY A 119 -1.00 -15.52 -5.02
CA GLY A 119 -1.97 -16.63 -4.93
C GLY A 119 -1.40 -17.96 -4.41
N GLN A 120 -0.09 -18.06 -4.14
CA GLN A 120 0.53 -19.28 -3.62
C GLN A 120 0.86 -19.14 -2.13
N GLU A 121 0.58 -20.16 -1.32
CA GLU A 121 0.94 -20.11 0.09
C GLU A 121 2.43 -20.36 0.28
N ARG A 122 3.13 -19.38 0.84
CA ARG A 122 4.55 -19.45 1.20
C ARG A 122 5.42 -20.13 0.13
N PRO A 123 5.43 -19.62 -1.11
CA PRO A 123 6.10 -20.29 -2.21
C PRO A 123 7.62 -20.34 -2.03
N VAL A 124 8.24 -21.35 -2.64
CA VAL A 124 9.70 -21.44 -2.78
C VAL A 124 10.09 -21.11 -4.22
N LEU A 125 10.76 -19.97 -4.41
CA LEU A 125 11.20 -19.47 -5.72
C LEU A 125 12.62 -19.96 -6.02
N SER A 126 12.82 -20.68 -7.13
CA SER A 126 14.13 -21.16 -7.55
C SER A 126 14.79 -20.17 -8.52
N LEU A 127 15.76 -19.41 -8.04
CA LEU A 127 16.40 -18.31 -8.78
C LEU A 127 17.89 -18.58 -9.05
N ALA A 128 18.46 -17.93 -10.06
CA ALA A 128 19.89 -17.96 -10.38
C ALA A 128 20.70 -16.90 -9.61
N THR A 129 22.03 -17.05 -9.57
CA THR A 129 22.99 -16.09 -8.97
C THR A 129 23.13 -14.79 -9.78
N ARG A 130 22.08 -13.98 -9.83
CA ARG A 130 22.03 -12.67 -10.52
C ARG A 130 21.18 -11.69 -9.74
N ALA A 131 21.13 -10.43 -10.18
CA ALA A 131 20.21 -9.46 -9.62
C ALA A 131 18.80 -9.60 -10.22
N TYR A 132 17.79 -9.26 -9.42
CA TYR A 132 16.39 -9.20 -9.81
C TYR A 132 15.80 -7.86 -9.37
N ARG A 133 14.86 -7.35 -10.16
CA ARG A 133 13.94 -6.29 -9.76
C ARG A 133 12.69 -6.96 -9.23
N VAL A 134 12.23 -6.57 -8.05
CA VAL A 134 11.07 -7.19 -7.41
C VAL A 134 10.03 -6.14 -7.09
N ARG A 135 8.88 -6.25 -7.75
CA ARG A 135 7.70 -5.42 -7.53
C ARG A 135 6.78 -6.10 -6.52
N VAL A 136 6.66 -5.50 -5.34
CA VAL A 136 5.83 -5.99 -4.25
C VAL A 136 4.59 -5.11 -4.13
N LEU A 137 3.42 -5.72 -4.05
CA LEU A 137 2.16 -5.05 -3.72
C LEU A 137 1.63 -5.65 -2.41
N ASN A 138 1.25 -4.81 -1.45
CA ASN A 138 0.36 -5.26 -0.38
C ASN A 138 -1.10 -5.24 -0.86
N GLY A 139 -1.58 -6.39 -1.34
CA GLY A 139 -2.96 -6.60 -1.78
C GLY A 139 -3.84 -7.25 -0.69
N SER A 140 -3.45 -7.11 0.58
CA SER A 140 -4.23 -7.59 1.73
C SER A 140 -5.33 -6.60 2.08
N ASN A 141 -6.40 -7.08 2.71
CA ASN A 141 -7.52 -6.22 3.09
C ASN A 141 -7.13 -5.19 4.16
N ALA A 142 -6.42 -5.63 5.20
CA ALA A 142 -6.04 -4.76 6.32
C ALA A 142 -4.61 -4.93 6.83
N ARG A 143 -3.96 -6.07 6.55
CA ARG A 143 -2.68 -6.42 7.17
C ARG A 143 -1.55 -5.49 6.74
N ILE A 144 -0.88 -4.90 7.72
CA ILE A 144 0.39 -4.19 7.55
C ILE A 144 1.54 -5.19 7.71
N TYR A 145 2.52 -5.13 6.81
CA TYR A 145 3.71 -5.98 6.86
C TYR A 145 4.95 -5.17 7.28
N LYS A 146 5.81 -5.78 8.09
CA LYS A 146 7.16 -5.26 8.42
C LYS A 146 8.20 -6.14 7.70
N LEU A 147 8.34 -5.92 6.40
CA LEU A 147 9.07 -6.78 5.48
C LEU A 147 10.58 -6.73 5.73
N GLY A 148 11.20 -7.88 5.92
CA GLY A 148 12.65 -8.00 6.04
C GLY A 148 13.15 -9.38 5.65
N TRP A 149 14.44 -9.48 5.33
CA TRP A 149 15.07 -10.75 5.06
C TRP A 149 15.44 -11.47 6.36
N GLY A 150 15.18 -12.78 6.41
CA GLY A 150 15.39 -13.59 7.61
C GLY A 150 16.83 -13.71 8.08
N ASP A 151 17.80 -13.41 7.21
CA ASP A 151 19.24 -13.37 7.53
C ASP A 151 19.74 -11.97 7.90
N GLY A 152 18.84 -10.97 7.98
CA GLY A 152 19.18 -9.59 8.31
C GLY A 152 19.77 -8.78 7.15
N THR A 153 19.84 -9.33 5.93
CA THR A 153 20.22 -8.57 4.74
C THR A 153 19.28 -7.36 4.61
N PRO A 154 19.79 -6.13 4.38
CA PRO A 154 18.94 -4.97 4.13
C PRO A 154 18.12 -5.13 2.84
N ILE A 155 16.91 -4.58 2.84
CA ILE A 155 16.12 -4.34 1.63
C ILE A 155 16.69 -3.10 0.92
N THR A 156 17.00 -3.24 -0.37
CA THR A 156 17.37 -2.11 -1.22
C THR A 156 16.15 -1.65 -1.99
N VAL A 157 15.54 -0.55 -1.57
CA VAL A 157 14.37 0.09 -2.18
C VAL A 157 14.78 0.87 -3.43
N LEU A 158 14.11 0.58 -4.54
CA LEU A 158 14.24 1.27 -5.83
C LEU A 158 13.13 2.29 -6.06
N GLY A 159 11.92 2.02 -5.57
CA GLY A 159 10.72 2.77 -5.89
C GLY A 159 9.56 2.42 -4.97
N GLY A 160 8.48 3.19 -5.09
CA GLY A 160 7.23 2.96 -4.38
C GLY A 160 6.03 3.17 -5.30
N ASP A 161 4.93 3.63 -4.72
CA ASP A 161 3.65 3.82 -5.40
C ASP A 161 3.75 4.64 -6.70
N GLY A 162 4.46 5.76 -6.68
CA GLY A 162 4.62 6.66 -7.83
C GLY A 162 5.86 6.40 -8.69
N GLY A 163 6.38 5.17 -8.68
CA GLY A 163 7.53 4.74 -9.49
C GLY A 163 8.88 4.84 -8.78
N LEU A 164 9.95 4.92 -9.58
CA LEU A 164 11.34 4.96 -9.09
C LEU A 164 11.62 6.20 -8.23
N LEU A 165 12.41 6.00 -7.17
CA LEU A 165 13.06 7.05 -6.38
C LEU A 165 14.14 7.75 -7.21
N GLU A 166 14.70 8.86 -6.74
CA GLU A 166 15.89 9.43 -7.38
C GLU A 166 17.11 8.49 -7.27
N ARG A 167 17.27 7.84 -6.11
CA ARG A 167 18.40 6.95 -5.79
C ARG A 167 17.95 5.76 -4.96
N PRO A 168 18.65 4.62 -5.01
CA PRO A 168 18.34 3.48 -4.16
C PRO A 168 18.46 3.83 -2.68
N ARG A 169 17.63 3.22 -1.84
CA ARG A 169 17.71 3.36 -0.37
C ARG A 169 17.83 2.00 0.28
N SER A 170 18.81 1.85 1.16
CA SER A 170 18.97 0.63 1.97
C SER A 170 18.21 0.78 3.29
N GLN A 171 17.38 -0.19 3.62
CA GLN A 171 16.65 -0.26 4.89
C GLN A 171 16.76 -1.67 5.50
N PRO A 172 16.87 -1.79 6.83
CA PRO A 172 16.86 -3.12 7.47
C PRO A 172 15.54 -3.85 7.26
N PHE A 173 14.43 -3.10 7.16
CA PHE A 173 13.10 -3.60 6.83
C PHE A 173 12.26 -2.46 6.22
N VAL A 174 11.18 -2.82 5.54
CA VAL A 174 10.19 -1.89 4.98
C VAL A 174 8.83 -2.14 5.62
N THR A 175 8.18 -1.10 6.11
CA THR A 175 6.79 -1.14 6.54
C THR A 175 5.90 -0.91 5.32
N LEU A 176 5.05 -1.88 4.99
CA LEU A 176 4.19 -1.86 3.81
C LEU A 176 2.73 -2.08 4.21
N ALA A 177 1.92 -1.02 4.17
CA ALA A 177 0.50 -1.07 4.46
C ALA A 177 -0.34 -1.46 3.21
N PRO A 178 -1.62 -1.83 3.38
CA PRO A 178 -2.51 -2.10 2.25
C PRO A 178 -2.44 -1.02 1.16
N ALA A 179 -2.49 -1.46 -0.10
CA ALA A 179 -2.32 -0.66 -1.32
C ALA A 179 -0.96 -0.04 -1.60
N GLN A 180 -0.03 -0.06 -0.63
CA GLN A 180 1.32 0.41 -0.87
C GLN A 180 2.10 -0.61 -1.71
N ARG A 181 2.98 -0.09 -2.56
CA ARG A 181 3.89 -0.84 -3.42
C ARG A 181 5.33 -0.56 -3.02
N LEU A 182 6.16 -1.56 -3.22
CA LEU A 182 7.61 -1.50 -3.04
C LEU A 182 8.25 -2.07 -4.29
N ASP A 183 9.15 -1.32 -4.90
CA ASP A 183 10.04 -1.85 -5.93
C ASP A 183 11.42 -2.02 -5.28
N MET A 184 12.01 -3.22 -5.32
CA MET A 184 13.26 -3.52 -4.62
C MET A 184 14.27 -4.30 -5.46
N TRP A 185 15.55 -4.09 -5.14
CA TRP A 185 16.67 -4.80 -5.72
C TRP A 185 17.01 -6.04 -4.88
N LEU A 186 17.00 -7.20 -5.52
CA LEU A 186 17.40 -8.48 -4.94
C LEU A 186 18.67 -8.98 -5.63
N ASP A 187 19.83 -8.82 -5.00
CA ASP A 187 21.10 -9.35 -5.51
C ASP A 187 21.40 -10.75 -4.97
N LEU A 188 21.42 -11.74 -5.85
CA LEU A 188 21.83 -13.11 -5.53
C LEU A 188 23.21 -13.47 -6.08
N SER A 189 23.91 -12.54 -6.73
CA SER A 189 25.17 -12.82 -7.44
C SER A 189 26.28 -13.35 -6.53
N GLN A 190 26.32 -12.89 -5.27
CA GLN A 190 27.32 -13.31 -4.28
C GLN A 190 26.85 -14.47 -3.40
N ARG A 191 25.64 -15.00 -3.62
CA ARG A 191 25.12 -16.13 -2.83
C ARG A 191 25.50 -17.47 -3.50
N PRO A 192 25.97 -18.46 -2.73
CA PRO A 192 26.29 -19.77 -3.30
C PRO A 192 25.04 -20.51 -3.76
N VAL A 193 25.18 -21.38 -4.76
CA VAL A 193 24.12 -22.33 -5.13
C VAL A 193 23.77 -23.19 -3.91
N GLY A 194 22.47 -23.37 -3.68
CA GLY A 194 21.92 -24.02 -2.48
C GLY A 194 21.58 -23.05 -1.35
N ALA A 195 22.04 -21.79 -1.39
CA ALA A 195 21.64 -20.78 -0.41
C ALA A 195 20.13 -20.55 -0.44
N THR A 196 19.56 -20.27 0.73
CA THR A 196 18.17 -19.88 0.90
C THR A 196 18.09 -18.50 1.55
N LEU A 197 17.06 -17.75 1.18
CA LEU A 197 16.76 -16.43 1.70
C LEU A 197 15.26 -16.33 1.91
N GLU A 198 14.82 -16.09 3.14
CA GLU A 198 13.40 -16.04 3.48
C GLU A 198 12.95 -14.59 3.64
N LEU A 199 11.94 -14.16 2.87
CA LEU A 199 11.25 -12.90 3.14
C LEU A 199 10.21 -13.16 4.23
N ARG A 200 10.18 -12.31 5.25
CA ARG A 200 9.23 -12.41 6.35
C ARG A 200 8.65 -11.05 6.70
N SER A 201 7.48 -11.07 7.33
CA SER A 201 7.05 -9.94 8.16
C SER A 201 7.60 -10.15 9.55
N SER A 202 8.42 -9.22 10.03
CA SER A 202 8.95 -9.20 11.39
C SER A 202 7.88 -8.84 12.41
N ALA A 203 8.15 -9.17 13.68
CA ALA A 203 7.26 -8.84 14.77
C ALA A 203 7.19 -7.32 15.00
N PHE A 204 6.00 -6.85 15.40
CA PHE A 204 5.78 -5.50 15.93
C PHE A 204 4.62 -5.51 16.94
N GLY A 205 4.56 -4.52 17.81
CA GLY A 205 3.50 -4.46 18.84
C GLY A 205 2.17 -3.99 18.25
N LEU A 206 1.04 -4.51 18.74
CA LEU A 206 -0.29 -4.01 18.32
C LEU A 206 -0.47 -2.51 18.58
N ALA A 207 0.20 -1.95 19.60
CA ALA A 207 0.22 -0.53 19.87
C ALA A 207 0.87 0.29 18.74
N ASP A 208 1.83 -0.28 18.00
CA ASP A 208 2.45 0.38 16.84
C ASP A 208 1.42 0.61 15.72
N ALA A 209 0.40 -0.26 15.62
CA ALA A 209 -0.70 -0.17 14.68
C ALA A 209 -1.98 0.45 15.27
N GLY A 210 -1.95 0.89 16.54
CA GLY A 210 -3.01 1.70 17.16
C GLY A 210 -4.15 0.96 17.80
N MET A 211 -4.25 -0.37 17.66
CA MET A 211 -5.41 -1.21 18.02
C MET A 211 -5.68 -1.35 19.54
N LEU A 212 -5.84 -0.23 20.24
CA LEU A 212 -6.11 -0.09 21.67
C LEU A 212 -7.46 0.63 21.88
N MET A 213 -8.31 0.11 22.76
CA MET A 213 -9.53 0.77 23.23
C MET A 213 -9.40 1.04 24.73
N GLY A 214 -9.41 2.32 25.15
CA GLY A 214 -9.43 2.67 26.58
C GLY A 214 -8.30 2.04 27.41
N GLY A 215 -7.12 1.81 26.82
CA GLY A 215 -5.98 1.17 27.47
C GLY A 215 -6.00 -0.36 27.48
N MET A 216 -7.05 -1.01 26.99
CA MET A 216 -7.12 -2.46 26.78
C MET A 216 -6.77 -2.83 25.34
N ARG A 217 -6.07 -3.95 25.15
CA ARG A 217 -5.75 -4.49 23.83
C ARG A 217 -7.03 -5.00 23.19
N MET A 218 -7.40 -4.45 22.04
CA MET A 218 -8.58 -4.90 21.29
C MET A 218 -8.50 -6.40 20.93
N GLY A 219 -7.28 -6.94 20.80
CA GLY A 219 -7.02 -8.35 20.55
C GLY A 219 -7.50 -9.33 21.62
N ASP A 220 -7.65 -8.90 22.88
CA ASP A 220 -8.04 -9.79 23.99
C ASP A 220 -9.56 -10.00 24.09
N MET A 221 -10.37 -9.24 23.32
CA MET A 221 -11.83 -9.39 23.25
C MET A 221 -12.30 -10.22 22.03
N MET A 222 -11.38 -10.82 21.27
CA MET A 222 -11.65 -11.39 19.95
C MET A 222 -12.03 -12.88 19.98
N ALA A 223 -13.28 -13.19 20.28
CA ALA A 223 -13.84 -14.49 19.92
C ALA A 223 -13.92 -14.58 18.37
N GLY A 224 -13.10 -15.43 17.74
CA GLY A 224 -13.06 -15.62 16.28
C GLY A 224 -11.97 -14.84 15.52
N ALA A 225 -11.00 -14.25 16.24
CA ALA A 225 -9.83 -13.60 15.61
C ALA A 225 -9.01 -14.58 14.75
N SER A 226 -8.29 -14.01 13.77
CA SER A 226 -7.25 -14.72 13.03
C SER A 226 -6.31 -15.46 13.98
N ARG A 227 -5.95 -16.70 13.63
CA ARG A 227 -4.91 -17.48 14.32
C ARG A 227 -3.52 -16.86 14.16
N LEU A 228 -3.37 -15.96 13.20
CA LEU A 228 -2.19 -15.13 13.01
C LEU A 228 -2.55 -13.67 13.33
N PRO A 229 -2.35 -13.20 14.57
CA PRO A 229 -2.67 -11.82 14.91
C PRO A 229 -1.81 -10.83 14.10
N LEU A 230 -2.28 -9.58 14.01
CA LEU A 230 -1.48 -8.49 13.43
C LEU A 230 -0.19 -8.32 14.26
N GLY A 231 0.93 -8.10 13.59
CA GLY A 231 2.23 -7.94 14.25
C GLY A 231 2.91 -9.23 14.69
N ALA A 232 2.27 -10.40 14.54
CA ALA A 232 2.97 -11.68 14.69
C ALA A 232 4.00 -11.86 13.56
N PRO A 233 5.22 -12.36 13.87
CA PRO A 233 6.20 -12.65 12.84
C PRO A 233 5.73 -13.81 11.97
N VAL A 234 5.88 -13.69 10.65
CA VAL A 234 5.42 -14.73 9.71
C VAL A 234 6.31 -14.79 8.46
N PRO A 235 6.75 -15.98 8.04
CA PRO A 235 7.44 -16.16 6.76
C PRO A 235 6.45 -15.98 5.60
N LEU A 236 6.88 -15.28 4.54
CA LEU A 236 6.06 -14.96 3.38
C LEU A 236 6.44 -15.78 2.15
N LEU A 237 7.74 -15.92 1.87
CA LEU A 237 8.26 -16.77 0.79
C LEU A 237 9.72 -17.14 1.06
N THR A 238 10.22 -18.14 0.35
CA THR A 238 11.64 -18.51 0.34
C THR A 238 12.21 -18.41 -1.05
N VAL A 239 13.31 -17.68 -1.23
CA VAL A 239 14.14 -17.73 -2.42
C VAL A 239 15.22 -18.79 -2.21
N ARG A 240 15.34 -19.72 -3.14
CA ARG A 240 16.42 -20.70 -3.22
C ARG A 240 17.30 -20.40 -4.43
N VAL A 241 18.59 -20.23 -4.19
CA VAL A 241 19.58 -20.10 -5.28
C VAL A 241 19.79 -21.49 -5.89
N ALA A 242 19.18 -21.74 -7.04
CA ALA A 242 19.12 -23.08 -7.65
C ALA A 242 20.23 -23.34 -8.66
N ARG A 243 20.75 -22.30 -9.32
CA ARG A 243 21.78 -22.44 -10.35
C ARG A 243 22.71 -21.23 -10.39
N LYS A 244 23.91 -21.44 -10.89
CA LYS A 244 24.89 -20.39 -11.14
C LYS A 244 24.65 -19.78 -12.52
N GLU A 245 24.62 -18.47 -12.59
CA GLU A 245 24.68 -17.68 -13.82
C GLU A 245 25.73 -16.59 -13.66
N SER A 246 26.46 -16.31 -14.73
CA SER A 246 27.49 -15.27 -14.78
C SER A 246 26.92 -14.04 -15.47
N VAL A 247 26.10 -13.29 -14.75
CA VAL A 247 25.56 -12.00 -15.19
C VAL A 247 26.03 -10.94 -14.19
N THR A 248 26.67 -9.89 -14.71
CA THR A 248 27.06 -8.73 -13.91
C THR A 248 25.99 -7.67 -14.03
N SER A 249 25.16 -7.52 -13.00
CA SER A 249 24.24 -6.40 -12.86
C SER A 249 24.82 -5.43 -11.84
N ARG A 250 24.87 -4.13 -12.17
CA ARG A 250 25.31 -3.09 -11.24
C ARG A 250 24.09 -2.28 -10.82
N LEU A 251 23.90 -2.13 -9.51
CA LEU A 251 22.90 -1.21 -8.98
C LEU A 251 23.23 0.23 -9.43
N PRO A 252 22.33 0.91 -10.16
CA PRO A 252 22.55 2.30 -10.56
C PRO A 252 22.54 3.24 -9.35
N ASP A 253 23.48 4.20 -9.32
CA ASP A 253 23.52 5.21 -8.25
C ASP A 253 22.35 6.21 -8.33
N ARG A 254 21.76 6.36 -9.52
CA ARG A 254 20.59 7.18 -9.83
C ARG A 254 19.59 6.34 -10.62
N LEU A 255 18.33 6.38 -10.20
CA LEU A 255 17.24 5.60 -10.80
C LEU A 255 16.29 6.47 -11.62
N SER A 256 16.04 7.71 -11.19
CA SER A 256 15.17 8.66 -11.90
C SER A 256 15.63 10.10 -11.73
N THR A 257 15.21 10.96 -12.65
CA THR A 257 15.40 12.41 -12.64
C THR A 257 14.16 13.19 -12.21
N PHE A 258 13.01 12.53 -12.07
CA PHE A 258 11.72 13.18 -11.81
C PHE A 258 11.70 14.00 -10.51
N ASP A 259 12.40 13.51 -9.48
CA ASP A 259 12.49 14.18 -8.18
C ASP A 259 13.52 15.31 -8.14
N ARG A 260 14.37 15.45 -9.16
CA ARG A 260 15.56 16.33 -9.12
C ARG A 260 15.22 17.79 -8.87
N THR A 261 14.10 18.25 -9.40
CA THR A 261 13.65 19.65 -9.30
C THR A 261 12.49 19.82 -8.33
N TRP A 262 12.03 18.75 -7.68
CA TRP A 262 10.89 18.86 -6.79
C TRP A 262 11.26 19.63 -5.52
N GLN A 263 10.41 20.57 -5.13
CA GLN A 263 10.48 21.30 -3.87
C GLN A 263 9.06 21.49 -3.33
N ALA A 264 8.95 21.59 -2.01
CA ALA A 264 7.68 21.95 -1.38
C ALA A 264 7.27 23.37 -1.85
N ALA A 265 6.01 23.52 -2.23
CA ALA A 265 5.43 24.80 -2.62
C ALA A 265 5.35 25.73 -1.41
N ALA A 266 5.62 27.02 -1.65
CA ALA A 266 5.51 28.05 -0.62
C ALA A 266 4.06 28.54 -0.49
N GLY A 267 3.51 28.46 0.73
CA GLY A 267 2.17 28.98 1.05
C GLY A 267 0.95 28.38 0.34
N PRO A 268 0.92 27.11 -0.10
CA PRO A 268 -0.32 26.51 -0.61
C PRO A 268 -1.38 26.42 0.50
N PRO A 269 -2.68 26.41 0.16
CA PRO A 269 -3.75 26.23 1.14
C PRO A 269 -3.57 24.93 1.93
N VAL A 270 -3.75 25.00 3.24
CA VAL A 270 -3.62 23.85 4.15
C VAL A 270 -5.00 23.39 4.59
N ARG A 271 -5.23 22.07 4.55
CA ARG A 271 -6.44 21.43 5.06
C ARG A 271 -6.10 20.33 6.05
N GLN A 272 -6.76 20.32 7.20
CA GLN A 272 -6.65 19.24 8.18
C GLN A 272 -7.78 18.24 8.01
N ILE A 273 -7.43 16.96 8.09
CA ILE A 273 -8.35 15.83 7.97
C ILE A 273 -8.12 14.94 9.19
N PRO A 274 -8.86 15.21 10.30
CA PRO A 274 -8.89 14.33 11.45
C PRO A 274 -9.39 12.93 11.06
N LEU A 275 -8.64 11.91 11.44
CA LEU A 275 -9.01 10.50 11.34
C LEU A 275 -9.54 10.09 12.72
N ALA A 276 -10.84 9.80 12.80
CA ALA A 276 -11.49 9.61 14.09
C ALA A 276 -12.47 8.44 14.05
N PHE A 277 -12.56 7.74 15.18
CA PHE A 277 -13.58 6.75 15.44
C PHE A 277 -14.64 7.32 16.38
N GLY A 278 -15.91 7.20 16.01
CA GLY A 278 -17.03 7.66 16.81
C GLY A 278 -18.33 7.01 16.37
N ALA A 279 -19.26 6.79 17.31
CA ALA A 279 -20.53 6.10 17.03
C ALA A 279 -20.35 4.78 16.25
N MET A 280 -19.31 4.01 16.62
CA MET A 280 -18.95 2.71 16.02
C MET A 280 -18.55 2.77 14.53
N GLN A 281 -18.10 3.94 14.05
CA GLN A 281 -17.71 4.13 12.65
C GLN A 281 -16.46 5.01 12.53
N TRP A 282 -15.65 4.71 11.53
CA TRP A 282 -14.53 5.56 11.12
C TRP A 282 -15.03 6.75 10.31
N THR A 283 -14.43 7.91 10.56
CA THR A 283 -14.75 9.16 9.88
C THR A 283 -13.48 9.89 9.47
N MET A 284 -13.59 10.65 8.39
CA MET A 284 -12.56 11.59 7.96
C MET A 284 -13.14 12.99 8.01
N ALA A 285 -12.50 13.89 8.77
CA ALA A 285 -13.04 15.21 9.05
C ALA A 285 -14.49 15.17 9.60
N GLY A 286 -14.80 14.15 10.42
CA GLY A 286 -16.13 13.95 11.01
C GLY A 286 -17.21 13.48 10.03
N ARG A 287 -16.85 13.18 8.78
CA ARG A 287 -17.77 12.70 7.74
C ARG A 287 -17.55 11.23 7.42
N LYS A 288 -18.62 10.62 6.92
CA LYS A 288 -18.65 9.27 6.35
C LYS A 288 -18.75 9.38 4.85
N PHE A 289 -18.43 8.29 4.16
CA PHE A 289 -18.62 8.24 2.72
C PHE A 289 -20.10 8.43 2.37
N ASP A 290 -20.36 9.31 1.41
CA ASP A 290 -21.64 9.54 0.77
C ASP A 290 -21.40 9.58 -0.73
N MET A 291 -22.27 8.94 -1.50
CA MET A 291 -22.09 8.69 -2.93
C MET A 291 -22.00 9.96 -3.79
N ALA A 292 -22.62 11.06 -3.35
CA ALA A 292 -22.73 12.28 -4.13
C ALA A 292 -22.48 13.56 -3.33
N ALA A 293 -22.14 13.44 -2.03
CA ALA A 293 -21.84 14.59 -1.21
C ALA A 293 -20.63 15.37 -1.77
N LEU A 294 -20.83 16.68 -1.87
CA LEU A 294 -19.81 17.65 -2.22
C LEU A 294 -19.65 18.59 -1.04
N ALA A 295 -18.53 18.50 -0.34
CA ALA A 295 -18.21 19.49 0.67
C ALA A 295 -17.40 20.64 0.06
N ALA A 296 -17.74 21.88 0.43
CA ALA A 296 -17.02 23.05 -0.07
C ALA A 296 -15.52 23.02 0.32
N ASP A 297 -15.20 22.45 1.48
CA ASP A 297 -13.82 22.26 1.93
C ASP A 297 -13.09 21.07 1.26
N GLU A 298 -13.81 20.25 0.48
CA GLU A 298 -13.27 19.18 -0.37
C GLU A 298 -13.19 19.58 -1.84
N THR A 299 -13.74 20.73 -2.19
CA THR A 299 -13.74 21.24 -3.56
C THR A 299 -12.47 22.05 -3.81
N VAL A 300 -11.66 21.60 -4.77
CA VAL A 300 -10.40 22.22 -5.17
C VAL A 300 -10.41 22.57 -6.65
N ALA A 301 -9.66 23.59 -7.04
CA ALA A 301 -9.55 23.93 -8.46
C ALA A 301 -8.69 22.89 -9.20
N PRO A 302 -9.06 22.44 -10.41
CA PRO A 302 -8.24 21.52 -11.18
C PRO A 302 -6.80 22.03 -11.37
N GLY A 303 -5.81 21.18 -11.11
CA GLY A 303 -4.40 21.55 -11.18
C GLY A 303 -3.88 22.43 -10.02
N SER A 304 -4.69 22.76 -9.01
CA SER A 304 -4.21 23.52 -7.85
C SER A 304 -3.33 22.66 -6.93
N THR A 305 -2.39 23.31 -6.26
CA THR A 305 -1.50 22.68 -5.28
C THR A 305 -1.95 23.00 -3.87
N HIS A 306 -2.10 21.97 -3.04
CA HIS A 306 -2.55 22.07 -1.65
C HIS A 306 -1.64 21.26 -0.72
N LEU A 307 -1.67 21.61 0.56
CA LEU A 307 -1.17 20.77 1.64
C LEU A 307 -2.35 20.15 2.39
N TRP A 308 -2.36 18.83 2.49
CA TRP A 308 -3.34 18.10 3.29
C TRP A 308 -2.63 17.45 4.47
N GLU A 309 -3.22 17.56 5.66
CA GLU A 309 -2.71 17.01 6.90
C GLU A 309 -3.66 15.95 7.41
N PHE A 310 -3.25 14.68 7.34
CA PHE A 310 -3.99 13.59 7.94
C PHE A 310 -3.59 13.48 9.41
N VAL A 311 -4.55 13.66 10.31
CA VAL A 311 -4.32 13.80 11.75
C VAL A 311 -4.89 12.59 12.47
N ASN A 312 -4.03 11.69 12.94
CA ASN A 312 -4.39 10.47 13.68
C ASN A 312 -4.07 10.60 15.16
N VAL A 313 -4.52 11.69 15.78
CA VAL A 313 -4.43 11.89 17.23
C VAL A 313 -5.77 11.47 17.82
N GLY A 314 -5.79 10.36 18.56
CA GLY A 314 -7.05 9.72 18.97
C GLY A 314 -8.01 10.68 19.65
N GLY A 315 -9.29 10.55 19.30
CA GLY A 315 -10.36 11.39 19.84
C GLY A 315 -10.72 11.06 21.29
N LEU A 316 -11.86 11.58 21.77
CA LEU A 316 -12.35 11.48 23.16
C LEU A 316 -12.38 10.07 23.76
N MET A 317 -12.45 9.02 22.94
CA MET A 317 -12.49 7.60 23.36
C MET A 317 -11.13 6.88 23.27
N GLY A 318 -10.07 7.58 22.85
CA GLY A 318 -8.70 7.04 22.78
C GLY A 318 -8.49 5.95 21.74
N VAL A 319 -9.48 5.66 20.89
CA VAL A 319 -9.40 4.66 19.82
C VAL A 319 -8.54 5.22 18.70
N GLN A 320 -7.51 4.47 18.33
CA GLN A 320 -6.62 4.82 17.25
C GLN A 320 -6.40 3.59 16.38
N MET A 321 -5.94 3.80 15.16
CA MET A 321 -5.55 2.73 14.25
C MET A 321 -4.59 3.33 13.24
N ALA A 322 -3.61 2.57 12.78
CA ALA A 322 -2.82 2.99 11.63
C ALA A 322 -3.70 3.01 10.37
N HIS A 323 -3.74 4.13 9.66
CA HIS A 323 -4.57 4.28 8.47
C HIS A 323 -3.70 4.47 7.21
N PRO A 324 -3.67 3.52 6.26
CA PRO A 324 -3.14 3.77 4.92
C PRO A 324 -4.13 4.67 4.16
N ILE A 325 -3.87 5.97 4.08
CA ILE A 325 -4.75 6.91 3.40
C ILE A 325 -4.37 6.99 1.93
N HIS A 326 -5.29 6.58 1.06
CA HIS A 326 -5.17 6.66 -0.38
C HIS A 326 -5.93 7.88 -0.92
N MET A 327 -5.36 8.55 -1.93
CA MET A 327 -6.01 9.59 -2.71
C MET A 327 -6.02 9.21 -4.19
N HIS A 328 -7.20 9.22 -4.80
CA HIS A 328 -7.36 8.98 -6.24
C HIS A 328 -6.81 10.15 -7.06
N GLY A 329 -6.63 9.91 -8.37
CA GLY A 329 -6.08 10.88 -9.30
C GLY A 329 -4.56 10.95 -9.23
N ARG A 330 -4.01 12.04 -8.67
CA ARG A 330 -2.56 12.28 -8.70
C ARG A 330 -1.84 11.77 -7.47
N GLN A 331 -0.61 11.31 -7.69
CA GLN A 331 0.37 11.12 -6.62
C GLN A 331 0.67 12.45 -5.91
N PHE A 332 1.09 12.33 -4.67
CA PHE A 332 1.52 13.39 -3.80
C PHE A 332 2.90 13.11 -3.20
N ARG A 333 3.43 14.12 -2.51
CA ARG A 333 4.70 14.05 -1.79
C ARG A 333 4.48 14.17 -0.30
N ILE A 334 5.08 13.30 0.49
CA ILE A 334 5.11 13.45 1.94
C ILE A 334 6.08 14.58 2.28
N VAL A 335 5.57 15.62 2.93
CA VAL A 335 6.34 16.82 3.30
C VAL A 335 6.90 16.68 4.70
N SER A 336 6.09 16.20 5.64
CA SER A 336 6.53 15.98 7.01
C SER A 336 5.63 14.99 7.76
N ARG A 337 6.22 14.37 8.78
CA ARG A 337 5.54 13.57 9.80
C ARG A 337 5.83 14.17 11.16
N SER A 338 4.80 14.48 11.94
CA SER A 338 4.94 15.04 13.29
C SER A 338 4.09 14.28 14.29
N GLY A 339 4.42 14.42 15.58
CA GLY A 339 3.85 13.57 16.62
C GLY A 339 4.31 12.10 16.49
N GLY A 340 3.43 11.19 16.87
CA GLY A 340 3.66 9.75 16.93
C GLY A 340 4.48 9.32 18.14
N ASN A 341 4.56 8.01 18.38
CA ASN A 341 5.47 7.45 19.37
C ASN A 341 6.86 7.26 18.72
N PRO A 342 7.94 7.88 19.23
CA PRO A 342 9.30 7.65 18.70
C PRO A 342 9.77 6.20 18.79
N ALA A 343 9.22 5.41 19.73
CA ALA A 343 9.51 3.99 19.88
C ALA A 343 8.63 3.09 18.98
N ASN A 344 7.78 3.67 18.13
CA ASN A 344 6.95 2.90 17.21
C ASN A 344 7.84 2.20 16.17
N THR A 345 7.87 0.87 16.21
CA THR A 345 8.82 0.11 15.39
C THR A 345 8.40 -0.04 13.92
N LEU A 346 7.17 0.32 13.57
CA LEU A 346 6.73 0.42 12.18
C LEU A 346 7.25 1.71 11.52
N ARG A 347 7.43 2.78 12.31
CA ARG A 347 7.89 4.08 11.82
C ARG A 347 9.27 4.02 11.16
N GLU A 348 10.16 3.21 11.72
CA GLU A 348 11.54 3.02 11.23
C GLU A 348 11.61 2.42 9.82
N GLY A 349 10.57 1.69 9.40
CA GLY A 349 10.50 1.04 8.08
C GLY A 349 9.76 1.85 7.02
N LEU A 350 9.29 3.07 7.34
CA LEU A 350 8.58 3.90 6.38
C LEU A 350 9.53 4.45 5.30
N VAL A 351 9.03 4.51 4.06
CA VAL A 351 9.73 5.10 2.91
C VAL A 351 8.94 6.32 2.44
N ASP A 352 9.32 7.50 2.93
CA ASP A 352 8.66 8.76 2.54
C ASP A 352 9.31 9.43 1.31
N ALA A 353 10.36 8.83 0.76
CA ALA A 353 11.00 9.32 -0.45
C ALA A 353 10.18 8.95 -1.68
N GLY A 354 10.23 9.78 -2.72
CA GLY A 354 9.51 9.54 -3.96
C GLY A 354 8.08 10.05 -3.92
N TRP A 355 7.37 9.83 -5.02
CA TRP A 355 5.94 10.13 -5.15
C TRP A 355 5.13 8.94 -4.65
N THR A 356 4.02 9.22 -3.98
CA THR A 356 3.12 8.19 -3.45
C THR A 356 1.67 8.59 -3.63
N ASP A 357 0.77 7.61 -3.68
CA ASP A 357 -0.67 7.84 -3.63
C ASP A 357 -1.31 7.27 -2.35
N THR A 358 -0.54 6.57 -1.52
CA THR A 358 -1.03 5.92 -0.30
C THR A 358 -0.06 6.14 0.85
N VAL A 359 -0.48 6.90 1.87
CA VAL A 359 0.35 7.23 3.04
C VAL A 359 -0.13 6.53 4.29
N LEU A 360 0.72 5.71 4.91
CA LEU A 360 0.44 5.16 6.23
C LEU A 360 0.55 6.27 7.28
N VAL A 361 -0.55 6.55 7.98
CA VAL A 361 -0.65 7.48 9.10
C VAL A 361 -0.71 6.67 10.39
N LEU A 362 0.40 6.63 11.12
CA LEU A 362 0.52 5.86 12.36
C LEU A 362 -0.25 6.51 13.52
N PRO A 363 -0.49 5.77 14.61
CA PRO A 363 -1.17 6.32 15.79
C PRO A 363 -0.42 7.50 16.40
N ASN A 364 -1.17 8.50 16.84
CA ASN A 364 -0.70 9.80 17.36
C ASN A 364 0.09 10.63 16.35
N GLU A 365 0.08 10.28 15.07
CA GLU A 365 0.85 10.95 14.02
C GLU A 365 -0.01 11.94 13.24
N THR A 366 0.61 13.04 12.82
CA THR A 366 0.11 13.88 11.73
C THR A 366 1.04 13.74 10.55
N VAL A 367 0.51 13.41 9.38
CA VAL A 367 1.26 13.35 8.13
C VAL A 367 0.78 14.45 7.20
N ARG A 368 1.70 15.33 6.81
CA ARG A 368 1.45 16.41 5.85
C ARG A 368 1.92 15.96 4.47
N VAL A 369 1.02 16.02 3.50
CA VAL A 369 1.29 15.73 2.10
C VAL A 369 1.06 16.97 1.24
N GLN A 370 1.86 17.12 0.19
CA GLN A 370 1.64 18.10 -0.87
C GLN A 370 1.11 17.39 -2.10
N ILE A 371 -0.07 17.81 -2.56
CA ILE A 371 -0.70 17.29 -3.76
C ILE A 371 -0.92 18.43 -4.75
N THR A 372 -0.62 18.17 -6.01
CA THR A 372 -1.13 18.97 -7.13
C THR A 372 -2.25 18.15 -7.74
N PHE A 373 -3.49 18.62 -7.59
CA PHE A 373 -4.66 17.88 -8.02
C PHE A 373 -4.70 17.68 -9.53
N SER A 374 -5.42 16.64 -9.95
CA SER A 374 -5.61 16.35 -11.38
C SER A 374 -6.17 17.56 -12.12
N ARG A 375 -5.85 17.64 -13.42
CA ARG A 375 -6.52 18.58 -14.34
C ARG A 375 -7.87 18.04 -14.81
N HIS A 376 -8.11 16.73 -14.64
CA HIS A 376 -9.43 16.17 -14.83
C HIS A 376 -10.37 16.75 -13.76
N SER A 377 -11.44 17.38 -14.19
CA SER A 377 -12.49 17.84 -13.29
C SER A 377 -13.45 16.69 -13.00
N GLY A 378 -13.95 16.62 -11.78
CA GLY A 378 -14.90 15.58 -11.38
C GLY A 378 -14.80 15.20 -9.90
N LEU A 379 -15.56 14.18 -9.52
CA LEU A 379 -15.49 13.57 -8.19
C LEU A 379 -14.37 12.54 -8.13
N PHE A 380 -13.43 12.73 -7.22
CA PHE A 380 -12.38 11.78 -6.90
C PHE A 380 -12.44 11.43 -5.42
N LEU A 381 -12.02 10.21 -5.10
CA LEU A 381 -12.07 9.72 -3.73
C LEU A 381 -10.75 9.95 -3.00
N TYR A 382 -10.85 10.03 -1.69
CA TYR A 382 -9.76 9.70 -0.79
C TYR A 382 -10.34 8.92 0.38
N HIS A 383 -9.63 7.88 0.84
CA HIS A 383 -10.16 6.98 1.85
C HIS A 383 -9.04 6.17 2.53
N CYS A 384 -9.39 5.49 3.61
CA CYS A 384 -8.51 4.50 4.23
C CYS A 384 -8.51 3.27 3.32
N HIS A 385 -7.35 2.66 3.14
CA HIS A 385 -7.18 1.46 2.32
C HIS A 385 -7.18 0.16 3.12
N ILE A 386 -7.57 0.23 4.40
CA ILE A 386 -8.20 -0.91 5.06
C ILE A 386 -9.59 -1.04 4.45
N LEU A 387 -9.89 -2.18 3.83
CA LEU A 387 -11.02 -2.34 2.91
C LEU A 387 -12.38 -2.53 3.60
N GLU A 388 -12.34 -2.87 4.87
CA GLU A 388 -13.47 -2.96 5.79
C GLU A 388 -13.90 -1.58 6.26
#